data_AF-A0A4R3AHQ0-F1
#
_entry.id   AF-A0A4R3AHQ0-F1
#
_cell.length_a   1.000
_cell.length_b   1.000
_cell.length_c   1.000
_cell.angle_alpha   90.00
_cell.angle_beta   90.00
_cell.angle_gamma   90.00
#
_symmetry.space_group_name_H-M   'P 1'
#
loop_
_entity.id
_entity.type
_entity.pdbx_description
1 polymer ?
#
loop_
_entity_poly.entity_id
_entity_poly.type
_entity_poly.pdbx_seq_one_letter_code
_entity_poly.pdbx_strand_id
1 'polypeptide(L)' 'MVQIFKTNVTNKKEAKLLAVILSKENPDYNINFDLDDCDNILRIENVEIKNHCIITCLQELGYTCEILN' A
#
# COMPACT_ATOMS: atom_id res chain seq x y z
N MET A 1 -3.23 12.86 -6.89
CA MET A 1 -2.11 12.07 -7.43
C MET A 1 -2.39 10.60 -7.14
N VAL A 2 -1.90 9.70 -7.98
CA VAL A 2 -1.98 8.25 -7.74
C VAL A 2 -0.55 7.73 -7.68
N GLN A 3 -0.24 6.99 -6.62
CA GLN A 3 1.01 6.25 -6.50
C GLN A 3 0.69 4.75 -6.49
N ILE A 4 1.44 4.01 -7.30
CA ILE A 4 1.34 2.56 -7.42
C ILE A 4 2.59 1.95 -6.78
N PHE A 5 2.38 0.90 -6.01
CA PHE A 5 3.42 0.11 -5.38
C PHE A 5 3.22 -1.37 -5.71
N LYS A 6 4.32 -2.08 -5.92
CA LYS A 6 4.35 -3.54 -5.93
C LYS A 6 4.53 -4.05 -4.51
N THR A 7 3.78 -5.08 -4.14
CA THR A 7 3.91 -5.72 -2.83
C THR A 7 4.00 -7.23 -2.95
N ASN A 8 4.32 -7.93 -1.86
CA ASN A 8 4.17 -9.39 -1.76
C ASN A 8 2.88 -9.80 -1.03
N VAL A 9 1.93 -8.87 -0.84
CA VAL A 9 0.67 -9.13 -0.16
C VAL A 9 -0.23 -9.89 -1.12
N THR A 10 -0.54 -11.15 -0.80
CA THR A 10 -1.40 -12.01 -1.63
C THR A 10 -2.72 -12.35 -0.95
N ASN A 11 -2.81 -12.14 0.37
CA ASN A 11 -3.96 -12.51 1.15
C ASN A 11 -4.92 -11.34 1.37
N LYS A 12 -6.20 -11.53 1.03
CA LYS A 12 -7.24 -10.52 1.21
C LYS A 12 -7.44 -10.05 2.66
N LYS A 13 -7.18 -10.91 3.66
CA LYS A 13 -7.25 -10.52 5.08
C LYS A 13 -6.07 -9.63 5.46
N GLU A 14 -4.87 -9.94 4.99
CA GLU A 14 -3.67 -9.14 5.21
C GLU A 14 -3.80 -7.78 4.52
N ALA A 15 -4.22 -7.75 3.25
CA ALA A 15 -4.49 -6.51 2.51
C ALA A 15 -5.47 -5.59 3.25
N LYS A 16 -6.57 -6.16 3.80
CA LYS A 16 -7.52 -5.40 4.62
C LYS A 16 -6.90 -4.86 5.90
N LEU A 17 -6.10 -5.67 6.60
CA LEU A 17 -5.41 -5.24 7.82
C LEU A 17 -4.43 -4.09 7.53
N LEU A 18 -3.61 -4.25 6.50
CA LEU A 18 -2.63 -3.24 6.07
C LEU A 18 -3.32 -1.95 5.64
N ALA A 19 -4.42 -2.04 4.89
CA ALA A 19 -5.21 -0.86 4.52
C ALA A 19 -5.73 -0.10 5.75
N VAL A 20 -6.18 -0.81 6.80
CA VAL A 20 -6.61 -0.18 8.06
C VAL A 20 -5.43 0.49 8.78
N ILE A 21 -4.27 -0.16 8.84
CA ILE A 21 -3.07 0.41 9.48
C ILE A 21 -2.62 1.68 8.75
N LEU A 22 -2.48 1.61 7.42
CA LEU A 22 -2.09 2.74 6.59
C LEU A 22 -3.09 3.89 6.68
N SER A 23 -4.40 3.60 6.72
CA SER A 23 -5.45 4.61 6.85
C SER A 23 -5.46 5.27 8.23
N LYS A 24 -5.08 4.55 9.29
CA LYS A 24 -4.97 5.13 10.65
C LYS A 24 -3.85 6.18 10.72
N GLU A 25 -2.74 5.94 10.05
CA GLU A 25 -1.61 6.86 9.99
C GLU A 25 -1.81 7.96 8.94
N ASN A 26 -2.60 7.69 7.90
CA ASN A 26 -2.84 8.58 6.76
C ASN A 26 -4.34 8.62 6.40
N PRO A 27 -5.18 9.33 7.19
CA PRO A 27 -6.65 9.29 7.02
C PRO A 27 -7.15 9.81 5.68
N ASP A 28 -6.37 10.68 5.04
CA ASP A 28 -6.72 11.30 3.75
C ASP A 28 -6.33 10.43 2.55
N TYR A 29 -5.71 9.27 2.77
CA TYR A 29 -5.25 8.40 1.69
C TYR A 29 -6.38 7.48 1.26
N ASN A 30 -6.70 7.47 -0.03
CA ASN A 30 -7.54 6.43 -0.61
C ASN A 30 -6.66 5.22 -0.95
N ILE A 31 -6.80 4.12 -0.20
CA ILE A 31 -5.94 2.95 -0.26
C ILE A 31 -6.69 1.76 -0.85
N ASN A 32 -6.13 1.14 -1.89
CA ASN A 32 -6.67 -0.06 -2.50
C ASN A 32 -5.56 -1.10 -2.76
N PHE A 33 -5.85 -2.36 -2.45
CA PHE A 33 -5.00 -3.49 -2.84
C PHE A 33 -5.67 -4.23 -3.98
N ASP A 34 -5.02 -4.26 -5.14
CA ASP A 34 -5.39 -5.07 -6.30
C ASP A 34 -4.59 -6.37 -6.26
N LEU A 35 -5.23 -7.40 -5.71
CA LEU A 35 -4.67 -8.74 -5.57
C LEU A 35 -4.93 -9.62 -6.79
N ASP A 36 -5.78 -9.18 -7.71
CA ASP A 36 -6.06 -9.88 -8.96
C ASP A 36 -5.02 -9.54 -10.04
N ASP A 37 -4.26 -8.47 -9.83
CA ASP A 37 -3.06 -8.13 -10.61
C ASP A 37 -1.90 -9.10 -10.28
N CYS A 38 -1.23 -9.59 -11.32
CA CYS A 38 -0.08 -10.50 -11.20
C CYS A 38 1.04 -9.94 -10.30
N ASP A 39 1.14 -8.61 -10.18
CA ASP A 39 2.16 -7.93 -9.40
C ASP A 39 1.73 -7.62 -7.95
N ASN A 40 0.51 -7.98 -7.51
CA ASN A 40 -0.01 -7.70 -6.16
C ASN A 40 0.13 -6.21 -5.78
N ILE A 41 -0.68 -5.39 -6.44
CA ILE A 41 -0.52 -3.94 -6.46
C ILE A 41 -1.19 -3.28 -5.24
N LEU A 42 -0.48 -2.35 -4.60
CA LEU A 42 -1.02 -1.37 -3.69
C LEU A 42 -1.14 -0.03 -4.42
N ARG A 43 -2.37 0.51 -4.51
CA ARG A 43 -2.66 1.82 -5.06
C ARG A 43 -3.04 2.78 -3.94
N ILE A 44 -2.42 3.95 -3.94
CA ILE A 44 -2.71 5.04 -3.01
C ILE A 44 -3.03 6.30 -3.80
N GLU A 45 -4.13 6.95 -3.46
CA GLU A 45 -4.51 8.24 -4.05
C GLU A 45 -4.58 9.30 -2.95
N ASN A 46 -3.86 10.41 -3.15
CA ASN A 46 -3.95 11.63 -2.35
C ASN A 46 -3.34 12.82 -3.12
N VAL A 47 -3.50 14.04 -2.61
CA VAL A 47 -2.86 15.26 -3.11
C VAL A 47 -1.34 15.18 -2.95
N GLU A 48 -0.87 14.69 -1.79
CA GLU A 48 0.55 14.51 -1.47
C GLU A 48 0.77 13.12 -0.87
N ILE A 49 1.65 12.33 -1.49
CA ILE A 49 1.95 10.96 -1.07
C ILE A 49 3.40 10.88 -0.60
N LYS A 50 3.59 10.49 0.67
CA LYS A 50 4.90 10.30 1.28
C LYS A 50 5.38 8.87 1.07
N ASN A 51 5.88 8.59 -0.13
CA ASN A 51 6.24 7.22 -0.54
C ASN A 51 7.15 6.49 0.45
N HIS A 52 8.14 7.19 1.01
CA HIS A 52 9.05 6.59 1.98
C HIS A 52 8.33 6.08 3.24
N CYS A 53 7.32 6.81 3.75
CA CYS A 53 6.54 6.38 4.91
C CYS A 53 5.77 5.09 4.62
N ILE A 54 5.17 4.98 3.43
CA ILE A 54 4.40 3.80 3.01
C ILE A 54 5.31 2.57 2.87
N ILE A 55 6.46 2.75 2.23
CA ILE A 55 7.44 1.67 2.03
C ILE A 55 7.95 1.17 3.37
N THR A 56 8.40 2.09 4.25
CA THR A 56 8.93 1.72 5.58
C THR A 56 7.87 1.05 6.44
N CYS A 57 6.63 1.55 6.44
CA CYS A 57 5.52 0.95 7.19
C CYS A 57 5.29 -0.52 6.78
N LEU A 58 5.23 -0.81 5.48
CA LEU A 58 5.05 -2.19 5.01
C LEU A 58 6.26 -3.08 5.35
N GLN A 59 7.48 -2.56 5.22
CA GLN A 59 8.70 -3.31 5.54
C GLN A 59 8.82 -3.64 7.04
N GLU A 60 8.46 -2.71 7.92
CA GLU A 60 8.40 -2.93 9.37
C GLU A 60 7.36 -3.98 9.77
N LEU A 61 6.30 -4.12 8.98
CA LEU A 61 5.27 -5.16 9.13
C LEU A 61 5.64 -6.49 8.46
N GLY A 62 6.82 -6.59 7.84
CA GLY A 62 7.34 -7.82 7.22
C GLY A 62 6.98 -8.02 5.74
N TYR A 63 6.51 -6.99 5.05
CA TYR A 63 6.11 -7.04 3.63
C TYR A 63 7.10 -6.31 2.73
N THR A 64 7.21 -6.73 1.47
CA THR A 64 7.94 -5.98 0.45
C THR A 64 7.04 -4.88 -0.10
N CYS A 65 7.61 -3.71 -0.37
CA CYS A 65 6.91 -2.58 -0.98
C CYS A 65 7.90 -1.78 -1.80
N GLU A 66 7.63 -1.62 -3.09
CA GLU A 66 8.46 -0.83 -4.01
C GLU A 66 7.57 0.01 -4.92
N ILE A 67 8.03 1.21 -5.28
CA ILE A 67 7.33 2.08 -6.23
C ILE A 67 7.36 1.42 -7.60
N LEU A 68 6.21 1.38 -8.27
CA LEU A 68 6.09 0.94 -9.66
C LEU A 68 5.84 2.17 -10.54
N ASN A 69 6.69 2.38 -11.54
CA ASN A 69 6.63 3.49 -12.50
C ASN A 69 5.83 3.13 -13.74
#